data_AF-K1Z778-F1
#
_entry.id   AF-K1Z778-F1
#
_cell.length_a   1.000
_cell.length_b   1.000
_cell.length_c   1.000
_cell.angle_alpha   90.00
_cell.angle_beta   90.00
_cell.angle_gamma   90.00
#
_symmetry.space_group_name_H-M   'P 1'
#
loop_
_entity.id
_entity.type
_entity.pdbx_description
1 polymer ?
#
loop_
_entity_poly.entity_id
_entity_poly.type
_entity_poly.pdbx_seq_one_letter_code
_entity_poly.pdbx_strand_id
1 'polypeptide(L)'
;MAAGCDDFVRKPYREADIFRVMAEHLGLRYLYGKEEPQVSAAPETALHPRDLALLPADLRAALLQAVLELDTTRAQEVVETIERQDGVIGPVLRKLAENLEYERLLALLEDNDSEPEDI
;
A
#
# COMPACT_ATOMS: atom_id res chain seq x y z
N MET A 1 2.01 19.37 30.95
CA MET A 1 1.21 18.58 30.00
C MET A 1 2.19 17.96 29.04
N ALA A 2 2.57 16.70 29.28
CA ALA A 2 3.53 15.98 28.44
C ALA A 2 2.76 15.39 27.28
N ALA A 3 2.73 16.09 26.14
CA ALA A 3 2.35 15.44 24.89
C ALA A 3 3.49 14.44 24.60
N GLY A 4 3.16 13.14 24.48
CA GLY A 4 4.12 12.05 24.30
C GLY A 4 4.81 12.07 22.94
N CYS A 5 5.60 13.11 22.70
CA CYS A 5 6.40 13.32 21.51
C CYS A 5 7.80 13.72 21.96
N ASP A 6 8.77 12.85 21.71
CA ASP A 6 10.15 13.00 22.19
C ASP A 6 10.99 13.95 21.31
N ASP A 7 10.57 14.20 20.06
CA ASP A 7 11.24 15.12 19.13
C ASP A 7 10.38 15.51 17.91
N PHE A 8 10.80 16.54 17.18
CA PHE A 8 10.11 17.04 15.98
C PHE A 8 11.08 17.36 14.84
N VAL A 9 10.82 16.80 13.64
CA VAL A 9 11.56 17.13 12.42
C VAL A 9 10.76 18.13 11.58
N ARG A 10 11.28 19.36 11.45
CA ARG A 10 10.61 20.44 10.70
C ARG A 10 10.82 20.28 9.19
N LYS A 11 9.78 20.60 8.40
CA LYS A 11 9.91 20.72 6.93
C LYS A 11 10.86 21.87 6.52
N PRO A 12 11.62 21.73 5.42
CA PRO A 12 11.77 20.52 4.61
C PRO A 12 12.67 19.52 5.33
N TYR A 13 12.15 18.33 5.59
CA TYR A 13 12.92 17.28 6.25
C TYR A 13 13.78 16.55 5.22
N ARG A 14 14.97 16.12 5.64
CA ARG A 14 15.82 15.21 4.88
C ARG A 14 15.69 13.83 5.52
N GLU A 15 15.71 12.77 4.72
CA GLU A 15 15.61 11.39 5.23
C GLU A 15 16.62 11.12 6.36
N ALA A 16 17.85 11.60 6.21
CA ALA A 16 18.89 11.47 7.22
C ALA A 16 18.52 12.07 8.58
N ASP A 17 17.74 13.17 8.61
CA ASP A 17 17.28 13.78 9.85
C ASP A 17 16.23 12.91 10.55
N ILE A 18 15.34 12.26 9.79
CA ILE A 18 14.33 11.33 10.33
C ILE A 18 15.01 10.10 10.93
N PHE A 19 15.93 9.47 10.19
CA PHE A 19 16.68 8.30 10.67
C PHE A 19 17.53 8.62 11.90
N ARG A 20 18.14 9.81 11.97
CA ARG A 20 18.89 10.25 13.15
C ARG A 20 17.99 10.32 14.39
N VAL A 21 16.86 11.01 14.29
CA VAL A 21 15.91 11.15 15.42
C VAL A 21 15.40 9.77 15.86
N MET A 22 15.07 8.88 14.92
CA MET A 22 14.69 7.50 15.28
C MET A 22 15.82 6.72 15.98
N ALA A 23 17.08 6.85 15.53
CA ALA A 23 18.21 6.20 16.19
C ALA A 23 18.43 6.71 17.62
N GLU A 24 18.33 8.03 17.83
CA GLU A 24 18.55 8.68 19.13
C GLU A 24 17.49 8.27 20.16
N HIS A 25 16.21 8.25 19.76
CA HIS A 25 15.11 8.00 20.70
C HIS A 25 14.74 6.52 20.84
N LEU A 26 14.99 5.68 19.82
CA LEU A 26 14.67 4.24 19.85
C LEU A 26 15.92 3.35 20.06
N GLY A 27 17.12 3.92 20.13
CA GLY A 27 18.37 3.17 20.33
C GLY A 27 18.75 2.25 19.16
N LEU A 28 18.35 2.61 17.93
CA LEU A 28 18.51 1.78 16.74
C LEU A 28 19.90 1.93 16.11
N ARG A 29 20.34 0.90 15.37
CA ARG A 29 21.51 0.94 14.49
C ARG A 29 21.12 0.46 13.10
N TYR A 30 21.28 1.31 12.10
CA TYR A 30 20.92 1.00 10.71
C TYR A 30 22.04 0.26 9.98
N LEU A 31 21.66 -0.78 9.24
CA LEU A 31 22.52 -1.45 8.28
C LEU A 31 22.16 -0.93 6.89
N TYR A 32 23.02 -0.12 6.30
CA TYR A 32 22.84 0.36 4.93
C TYR A 32 23.27 -0.74 3.96
N GLY A 33 22.28 -1.44 3.39
CA GLY A 33 22.51 -2.34 2.26
C GLY A 33 22.78 -1.55 0.98
N LYS A 34 23.64 -2.08 0.10
CA LYS A 34 23.56 -1.70 -1.31
C LYS A 34 22.28 -2.32 -1.86
N GLU A 35 21.41 -1.53 -2.49
CA GLU A 35 20.27 -2.04 -3.25
C GLU A 35 20.79 -3.08 -4.25
N GLU A 36 20.53 -4.35 -3.96
CA GLU A 36 20.55 -5.36 -5.00
C GLU A 36 19.29 -5.13 -5.83
N PRO A 37 19.39 -5.02 -7.16
CA PRO A 37 18.22 -4.91 -8.00
C PRO A 37 17.35 -6.12 -7.71
N GLN A 38 16.19 -5.89 -7.10
CA GLN A 38 15.15 -6.89 -6.92
C GLN A 38 14.85 -7.42 -8.32
N VAL A 39 15.34 -8.61 -8.64
CA VAL A 39 15.00 -9.30 -9.88
C VAL A 39 13.50 -9.54 -9.78
N SER A 40 12.74 -8.71 -10.49
CA SER A 40 11.29 -8.85 -10.68
C SER A 40 11.02 -10.29 -11.11
N ALA A 41 10.54 -11.09 -10.17
CA ALA A 41 10.22 -12.48 -10.39
C ALA A 41 8.89 -12.54 -11.14
N ALA A 42 8.98 -13.08 -12.37
CA ALA A 42 7.89 -13.35 -13.31
C ALA A 42 7.17 -12.10 -13.86
N PRO A 43 6.64 -12.15 -15.10
CA PRO A 43 5.71 -11.14 -15.56
C PRO A 43 4.53 -11.14 -14.58
N GLU A 44 4.46 -10.12 -13.73
CA GLU A 44 3.28 -9.86 -12.93
C GLU A 44 2.11 -9.83 -13.91
N THR A 45 1.11 -10.69 -13.70
CA THR A 45 -0.17 -10.56 -14.39
C THR A 45 -0.60 -9.11 -14.21
N ALA A 46 -0.55 -8.34 -15.29
CA ALA A 46 -0.84 -6.92 -15.26
C ALA A 46 -2.32 -6.79 -14.93
N LEU A 47 -2.61 -6.59 -13.65
CA LEU A 47 -3.95 -6.34 -13.19
C LEU A 47 -4.39 -5.00 -13.73
N HIS A 48 -5.53 -4.99 -14.39
CA HIS A 48 -6.13 -3.78 -14.92
C HIS A 48 -7.37 -3.41 -14.07
N PRO A 49 -7.74 -2.12 -14.01
CA PRO A 49 -8.95 -1.68 -13.28
C PRO A 49 -10.20 -2.47 -13.65
N ARG A 50 -10.38 -2.77 -14.95
CA ARG A 50 -11.44 -3.63 -15.51
C ARG A 50 -11.55 -5.02 -14.87
N ASP A 51 -10.45 -5.57 -14.35
CA ASP A 51 -10.47 -6.87 -13.68
C ASP A 51 -11.11 -6.75 -12.29
N LEU A 52 -10.88 -5.61 -11.60
CA LEU A 52 -11.55 -5.29 -10.33
C LEU A 52 -13.01 -4.85 -10.52
N ALA A 53 -13.40 -4.43 -11.73
CA ALA A 53 -14.80 -4.13 -12.03
C ALA A 53 -15.71 -5.37 -11.95
N LEU A 54 -15.15 -6.57 -12.12
CA LEU A 54 -15.85 -7.84 -11.99
C LEU A 54 -16.10 -8.24 -10.52
N LEU A 55 -15.37 -7.63 -9.58
CA LEU A 55 -15.57 -7.89 -8.15
C LEU A 55 -16.90 -7.30 -7.67
N PRO A 56 -17.53 -7.92 -6.65
CA PRO A 56 -18.69 -7.34 -5.99
C PRO A 56 -18.41 -5.91 -5.52
N ALA A 57 -19.35 -4.99 -5.77
CA ALA A 57 -19.21 -3.58 -5.41
C ALA A 57 -18.91 -3.37 -3.92
N ASP A 58 -19.50 -4.19 -3.04
CA ASP A 58 -19.28 -4.13 -1.60
C ASP A 58 -17.83 -4.45 -1.22
N LEU A 59 -17.22 -5.46 -1.86
CA LEU A 59 -15.82 -5.83 -1.61
C LEU A 59 -14.87 -4.77 -2.17
N ARG A 60 -15.19 -4.20 -3.33
CA ARG A 60 -14.40 -3.10 -3.92
C ARG A 60 -14.42 -1.87 -3.02
N ALA A 61 -15.59 -1.47 -2.54
CA ALA A 61 -15.74 -0.33 -1.63
C ALA A 61 -15.05 -0.58 -0.28
N ALA A 62 -15.18 -1.79 0.27
CA ALA A 62 -14.48 -2.16 1.50
C ALA A 62 -12.96 -2.14 1.35
N LEU A 63 -12.43 -2.62 0.22
CA LEU A 63 -11.00 -2.58 -0.06
C LEU A 63 -10.51 -1.14 -0.24
N LEU A 64 -11.23 -0.33 -1.03
CA LEU A 64 -10.91 1.09 -1.23
C LEU A 64 -10.85 1.84 0.11
N GLN A 65 -11.85 1.64 0.97
CA GLN A 65 -11.86 2.27 2.30
C GLN A 65 -10.66 1.84 3.15
N ALA A 66 -10.34 0.54 3.18
CA ALA A 66 -9.19 0.03 3.92
C ALA A 66 -7.86 0.60 3.40
N VAL A 67 -7.72 0.73 2.08
CA VAL A 67 -6.55 1.35 1.42
C VAL A 67 -6.44 2.82 1.78
N LEU A 68 -7.55 3.59 1.74
CA LEU A 68 -7.58 5.01 2.12
C LEU A 68 -7.27 5.24 3.60
N GLU A 69 -7.73 4.34 4.46
CA GLU A 69 -7.47 4.39 5.91
C GLU A 69 -6.08 3.84 6.29
N LEU A 70 -5.33 3.29 5.32
CA LEU A 70 -4.10 2.51 5.53
C LEU A 70 -4.28 1.42 6.60
N ASP A 71 -5.49 0.86 6.70
CA ASP A 71 -5.83 -0.22 7.61
C ASP A 71 -5.36 -1.55 7.02
N THR A 72 -4.14 -1.92 7.38
CA THR A 72 -3.48 -3.12 6.85
C THR A 72 -4.22 -4.40 7.21
N THR A 73 -4.83 -4.45 8.40
CA THR A 73 -5.57 -5.62 8.88
C THR A 73 -6.85 -5.79 8.07
N ARG A 74 -7.62 -4.71 7.94
CA ARG A 74 -8.86 -4.71 7.16
C ARG A 74 -8.61 -4.97 5.68
N ALA A 75 -7.55 -4.39 5.11
CA ALA A 75 -7.17 -4.66 3.71
C ALA A 75 -6.90 -6.15 3.48
N GLN A 76 -6.18 -6.81 4.39
CA GLN A 76 -5.89 -8.24 4.32
C GLN A 76 -7.16 -9.10 4.42
N GLU A 77 -8.07 -8.77 5.34
CA GLU A 77 -9.35 -9.50 5.50
C GLU A 77 -10.23 -9.43 4.24
N VAL A 78 -10.31 -8.25 3.63
CA VAL A 78 -11.07 -8.05 2.39
C VAL A 78 -10.42 -8.81 1.24
N VAL A 79 -9.10 -8.74 1.10
CA VAL A 79 -8.35 -9.47 0.06
C VAL A 79 -8.48 -10.98 0.21
N GLU A 80 -8.44 -11.52 1.43
CA GLU A 80 -8.68 -12.94 1.67
C GLU A 80 -10.09 -13.36 1.24
N THR A 81 -11.07 -12.50 1.44
CA THR A 81 -12.44 -12.74 0.97
C THR A 81 -12.53 -12.72 -0.54
N ILE A 82 -11.81 -11.80 -1.20
CA ILE A 82 -11.70 -11.74 -2.66
C ILE A 82 -11.02 -13.00 -3.21
N GLU A 83 -9.93 -13.46 -2.60
CA GLU A 83 -9.19 -14.66 -3.04
C GLU A 83 -10.02 -15.94 -2.98
N ARG A 84 -10.95 -16.05 -2.02
CA ARG A 84 -11.91 -17.16 -1.98
C ARG A 84 -12.91 -17.15 -3.15
N GLN A 85 -13.19 -15.98 -3.74
CA GLN A 85 -14.14 -15.83 -4.85
C GLN A 85 -13.42 -15.87 -6.20
N ASP A 86 -12.28 -15.20 -6.30
CA ASP A 86 -11.46 -15.10 -7.49
C ASP A 86 -10.01 -15.48 -7.18
N GLY A 87 -9.66 -16.72 -7.54
CA GLY A 87 -8.32 -17.27 -7.34
C GLY A 87 -7.26 -16.71 -8.29
N VAL A 88 -7.62 -15.82 -9.22
CA VAL A 88 -6.68 -15.17 -10.15
C VAL A 88 -6.30 -13.79 -9.63
N ILE A 89 -7.30 -12.99 -9.22
CA ILE A 89 -7.11 -11.61 -8.78
C ILE A 89 -6.66 -11.55 -7.31
N GLY A 90 -7.23 -12.39 -6.45
CA GLY A 90 -6.96 -12.39 -5.01
C GLY A 90 -5.47 -12.50 -4.64
N PRO A 91 -4.69 -13.45 -5.20
CA PRO A 91 -3.27 -13.59 -4.89
C PRO A 91 -2.44 -12.36 -5.27
N VAL A 92 -2.82 -11.66 -6.34
CA VAL A 92 -2.10 -10.45 -6.76
C VAL A 92 -2.43 -9.27 -5.83
N LEU A 93 -3.71 -9.09 -5.47
CA LEU A 93 -4.10 -8.09 -4.47
C LEU A 93 -3.45 -8.36 -3.11
N ARG A 94 -3.30 -9.63 -2.74
CA ARG A 94 -2.58 -10.04 -1.51
C ARG A 94 -1.14 -9.58 -1.55
N LYS A 95 -0.43 -9.86 -2.65
CA LYS A 95 0.96 -9.43 -2.83
C LYS A 95 1.10 -7.91 -2.73
N LEU A 96 0.20 -7.15 -3.37
CA LEU A 96 0.20 -5.69 -3.29
C LEU A 96 -0.02 -5.20 -1.86
N ALA A 97 -0.96 -5.79 -1.12
CA ALA A 97 -1.23 -5.43 0.27
C ALA A 97 -0.07 -5.81 1.21
N GLU A 98 0.57 -6.96 1.00
CA GLU A 98 1.74 -7.41 1.78
C GLU A 98 2.98 -6.55 1.53
N ASN A 99 3.15 -6.08 0.29
CA ASN A 99 4.22 -5.16 -0.09
C ASN A 99 3.92 -3.69 0.28
N LEU A 100 2.76 -3.41 0.88
CA LEU A 100 2.29 -2.06 1.19
C LEU A 100 2.21 -1.14 -0.04
N GLU A 101 1.96 -1.72 -1.23
CA GLU A 101 1.80 -1.00 -2.51
C GLU A 101 0.41 -0.33 -2.58
N TYR A 102 0.04 0.44 -1.56
CA TYR A 102 -1.29 1.05 -1.43
C TYR A 102 -1.60 2.10 -2.51
N GLU A 103 -0.59 2.81 -3.01
CA GLU A 103 -0.77 3.71 -4.16
C GLU A 103 -1.22 2.95 -5.40
N ARG A 104 -0.63 1.77 -5.64
CA ARG A 104 -1.00 0.91 -6.78
C ARG A 104 -2.38 0.30 -6.61
N LEU A 105 -2.73 -0.13 -5.39
CA LEU A 105 -4.08 -0.59 -5.06
C LEU A 105 -5.11 0.53 -5.28
N LEU A 106 -4.81 1.75 -4.84
CA LEU A 106 -5.69 2.90 -5.01
C LEU A 106 -5.93 3.20 -6.50
N ALA A 107 -4.88 3.27 -7.31
CA ALA A 107 -4.99 3.49 -8.75
C ALA A 107 -5.86 2.43 -9.44
N LEU A 108 -5.72 1.16 -9.06
CA LEU A 108 -6.55 0.06 -9.59
C LEU A 108 -8.03 0.16 -9.20
N LEU A 109 -8.32 0.79 -8.06
CA LEU A 109 -9.68 0.94 -7.52
C LEU A 109 -10.36 2.23 -8.02
N GLU A 110 -9.62 3.32 -8.17
CA GLU A 110 -10.10 4.64 -8.61
C GLU A 110 -10.35 4.73 -10.11
N ASP A 111 -9.54 4.09 -10.97
CA ASP A 111 -9.72 4.10 -12.42
C ASP A 111 -10.99 3.35 -12.92
N ASN A 112 -11.87 2.96 -11.99
CA ASN A 112 -13.21 2.48 -12.28
C ASN A 112 -14.26 3.62 -12.28
N ASP A 113 -13.90 4.81 -11.80
CA ASP A 113 -14.72 6.03 -11.76
C ASP A 113 -14.19 7.16 -12.67
N SER A 114 -13.05 6.95 -13.34
CA SER A 114 -12.54 7.86 -14.36
C SER A 114 -13.42 7.80 -15.61
N GLU A 115 -14.51 8.59 -15.65
CA GLU A 115 -15.01 9.08 -16.93
C GLU A 115 -13.84 9.73 -17.70
N PRO A 116 -13.76 9.56 -19.03
CA PRO A 116 -12.71 10.21 -19.80
C PRO A 116 -12.86 11.73 -19.64
N GLU A 117 -11.88 12.36 -19.01
CA GLU A 117 -11.76 13.81 -19.00
C GLU A 117 -11.32 14.25 -20.42
N ASP A 118 -12.29 14.32 -21.32
CA ASP A 118 -12.22 15.04 -22.58
C ASP A 118 -12.05 16.54 -22.28
N ILE A 119 -10.84 17.09 -22.39
CA ILE A 119 -10.56 18.43 -22.95
C ILE A 119 -9.18 18.45 -23.65
#